data_AF-A0A7J2MUP6-F1
#
_entry.id   AF-A0A7J2MUP6-F1
#
_cell.length_a   1.000
_cell.length_b   1.000
_cell.length_c   1.000
_cell.angle_alpha   90.00
_cell.angle_beta   90.00
_cell.angle_gamma   90.00
#
_symmetry.space_group_name_H-M   'P 1'
#
loop_
_entity.id
_entity.type
_entity.pdbx_description
1 polymer ?
#
loop_
_entity_poly.entity_id
_entity_poly.type
_entity_poly.pdbx_seq_one_letter_code
_entity_poly.pdbx_strand_id
1 'polypeptide(L)'
;MQRKPKEIPLVEITLRKFEKPYEKELTVLLKKFCISLGLLQPGDSRDVIVYILEFLLKKRKERKLVTVDEIRDYLKEKKLRGLTPQNLRRHLKKLEDIYLVDRVGNGVRIKEWMELPELIKEIEEYLVIPIFNRIEEYARRIEDSI
;
A
#
# COMPACT_ATOMS: atom_id res chain seq x y z
N MET A 1 25.02 29.69 -4.14
CA MET A 1 24.95 28.25 -4.48
C MET A 1 23.51 27.94 -4.88
N GLN A 2 23.21 27.80 -6.17
CA GLN A 2 21.84 27.49 -6.61
C GLN A 2 21.47 26.06 -6.19
N ARG A 3 20.29 25.91 -5.58
CA ARG A 3 19.79 24.63 -5.08
C ARG A 3 19.34 23.81 -6.29
N LYS A 4 20.10 22.76 -6.65
CA LYS A 4 19.66 21.81 -7.69
C LYS A 4 18.26 21.28 -7.32
N PRO A 5 17.30 21.21 -8.26
CA PRO A 5 16.03 20.55 -8.03
C PRO A 5 16.32 19.11 -7.56
N LYS A 6 15.65 18.67 -6.50
CA LYS A 6 15.73 17.26 -6.11
C LYS A 6 14.98 16.46 -7.17
N GLU A 7 15.64 15.45 -7.73
CA GLU A 7 15.01 14.46 -8.60
C GLU A 7 14.15 13.54 -7.74
N ILE A 8 12.88 13.91 -7.55
CA ILE A 8 11.90 13.15 -6.76
C ILE A 8 10.89 12.56 -7.75
N PRO A 9 10.64 11.24 -7.73
CA PRO A 9 9.62 10.64 -8.59
C PRO A 9 8.23 11.20 -8.24
N LEU A 10 7.39 11.36 -9.26
CA LEU A 10 6.00 11.78 -9.07
C LEU A 10 5.18 10.73 -8.31
N VAL A 11 5.46 9.45 -8.60
CA VAL A 11 4.84 8.29 -7.96
C VAL A 11 5.81 7.10 -8.05
N GLU A 12 5.75 6.24 -7.05
CA GLU A 12 6.52 4.98 -7.04
C GLU A 12 5.66 3.83 -6.52
N ILE A 13 5.92 2.63 -7.03
CA ILE A 13 5.42 1.37 -6.47
C ILE A 13 6.52 0.33 -6.55
N THR A 14 6.64 -0.51 -5.53
CA THR A 14 7.55 -1.66 -5.54
C THR A 14 6.73 -2.93 -5.73
N LEU A 15 7.07 -3.71 -6.77
CA LEU A 15 6.43 -4.99 -7.05
C LEU A 15 7.41 -6.14 -6.83
N ARG A 16 7.01 -7.17 -6.07
CA ARG A 16 7.82 -8.36 -5.79
C ARG A 16 7.06 -9.63 -6.15
N LYS A 17 7.68 -10.45 -6.98
CA LYS A 17 7.17 -11.76 -7.38
C LYS A 17 7.49 -12.81 -6.32
N PHE A 18 6.50 -13.61 -5.95
CA PHE A 18 6.66 -14.82 -5.15
C PHE A 18 6.19 -16.03 -5.95
N GLU A 19 6.46 -17.22 -5.40
CA GLU A 19 5.77 -18.45 -5.79
C GLU A 19 4.26 -18.32 -5.63
N LYS A 20 3.52 -19.23 -6.28
CA LYS A 20 2.06 -19.30 -6.14
C LYS A 20 1.65 -19.35 -4.66
N PRO A 21 0.52 -18.72 -4.28
CA PRO A 21 0.07 -18.73 -2.89
C PRO A 21 -0.42 -20.13 -2.51
N TYR A 22 0.33 -20.80 -1.63
CA TYR A 22 -0.03 -22.12 -1.07
C TYR A 22 -0.41 -22.04 0.41
N GLU A 23 -0.29 -20.86 1.01
CA GLU A 23 -0.51 -20.63 2.42
C GLU A 23 -2.00 -20.70 2.76
N LYS A 24 -2.31 -21.37 3.86
CA LYS A 24 -3.69 -21.49 4.36
C LYS A 24 -4.04 -20.39 5.36
N GLU A 25 -3.05 -19.86 6.05
CA GLU A 25 -3.28 -18.86 7.10
C GLU A 25 -3.41 -17.46 6.48
N LEU A 26 -4.51 -16.77 6.81
CA LEU A 26 -4.79 -15.41 6.35
C LEU A 26 -3.66 -14.43 6.66
N THR A 27 -3.07 -14.50 7.86
CA THR A 27 -1.98 -13.61 8.27
C THR A 27 -0.77 -13.75 7.35
N VAL A 28 -0.43 -14.98 6.97
CA VAL A 28 0.72 -15.26 6.09
C VAL A 28 0.43 -14.80 4.67
N LEU A 29 -0.80 -15.02 4.18
CA LEU A 29 -1.25 -14.50 2.87
C LEU A 29 -1.18 -12.96 2.82
N LEU A 30 -1.71 -12.28 3.84
CA LEU A 30 -1.66 -10.81 3.92
C LEU A 30 -0.24 -10.30 4.06
N LYS A 31 0.63 -11.00 4.80
CA LYS A 31 2.05 -10.63 4.91
C LYS A 31 2.75 -10.74 3.56
N LYS A 32 2.58 -11.85 2.83
CA LYS A 32 3.13 -12.01 1.48
C LYS A 32 2.58 -10.96 0.52
N PHE A 33 1.27 -10.70 0.56
CA PHE A 33 0.63 -9.65 -0.23
C PHE A 33 1.23 -8.27 0.04
N CYS A 34 1.39 -7.88 1.31
CA CYS A 34 2.04 -6.62 1.68
C CYS A 34 3.51 -6.55 1.22
N ILE A 35 4.26 -7.65 1.28
CA ILE A 35 5.64 -7.69 0.78
C ILE A 35 5.65 -7.60 -0.75
N SER A 36 4.72 -8.25 -1.45
CA SER A 36 4.56 -8.15 -2.91
C SER A 36 4.34 -6.72 -3.39
N LEU A 37 3.64 -5.90 -2.61
CA LEU A 37 3.35 -4.49 -2.94
C LEU A 37 4.34 -3.49 -2.31
N GLY A 38 5.47 -3.95 -1.75
CA GLY A 38 6.46 -3.05 -1.16
C GLY A 38 6.09 -2.42 0.20
N LEU A 39 4.91 -2.72 0.73
CA LEU A 39 4.39 -2.17 1.99
C LEU A 39 5.19 -2.62 3.21
N LEU A 40 5.76 -3.82 3.13
CA LEU A 40 6.60 -4.45 4.14
C LEU A 40 7.91 -4.92 3.51
N GLN A 41 9.02 -4.82 4.24
CA GLN A 41 10.29 -5.38 3.80
C GLN A 41 10.37 -6.88 4.15
N PRO A 42 11.02 -7.70 3.31
CA PRO A 42 11.36 -9.07 3.69
C PRO A 42 12.16 -9.07 4.99
N GLY A 43 11.80 -9.95 5.93
CA GLY A 43 12.46 -10.04 7.24
C GLY A 43 12.02 -8.99 8.27
N ASP A 44 11.14 -8.04 7.94
CA ASP A 44 10.56 -7.14 8.94
C ASP A 44 9.54 -7.92 9.80
N SER A 45 9.72 -7.85 11.12
CA SER A 45 8.82 -8.42 12.12
C SER A 45 7.66 -7.48 12.48
N ARG A 46 7.72 -6.22 12.03
CA ARG A 46 6.71 -5.20 12.35
C ARG A 46 5.53 -5.32 11.38
N ASP A 47 4.59 -6.16 11.75
CA ASP A 47 3.41 -6.48 10.94
C ASP A 47 2.26 -5.46 11.09
N VAL A 48 2.50 -4.24 11.60
CA VAL A 48 1.45 -3.24 11.86
C VAL A 48 0.60 -2.98 10.62
N ILE A 49 1.23 -2.82 9.45
CA ILE A 49 0.50 -2.57 8.20
C ILE A 49 -0.36 -3.77 7.76
N VAL A 50 0.08 -4.99 8.06
CA VAL A 50 -0.65 -6.23 7.77
C VAL A 50 -1.95 -6.25 8.57
N TYR A 51 -1.88 -5.94 9.86
CA TYR A 51 -3.05 -5.90 10.73
C TYR A 51 -3.97 -4.69 10.44
N ILE A 52 -3.43 -3.55 10.00
CA ILE A 52 -4.25 -2.44 9.48
C ILE A 52 -5.04 -2.90 8.27
N LEU A 53 -4.40 -3.54 7.30
CA LEU A 53 -5.06 -4.04 6.10
C LEU A 53 -6.10 -5.12 6.44
N GLU A 54 -5.79 -6.05 7.34
CA GLU A 54 -6.74 -7.04 7.84
C GLU A 54 -8.01 -6.38 8.42
N PHE A 55 -7.85 -5.35 9.26
CA PHE A 55 -8.96 -4.61 9.86
C PHE A 55 -9.82 -3.91 8.81
N LEU A 56 -9.17 -3.22 7.86
CA LEU A 56 -9.85 -2.53 6.77
C LEU A 56 -10.64 -3.51 5.89
N LEU A 57 -10.08 -4.68 5.58
CA LEU A 57 -10.77 -5.73 4.81
C LEU A 57 -11.97 -6.32 5.55
N LYS A 58 -11.89 -6.47 6.88
CA LYS A 58 -13.05 -6.85 7.70
C LYS A 58 -14.15 -5.78 7.63
N LYS A 59 -13.79 -4.52 7.82
CA LYS A 59 -14.74 -3.39 7.79
C LYS A 59 -15.27 -3.05 6.41
N ARG A 60 -14.55 -3.44 5.36
CA ARG A 60 -15.04 -3.38 3.98
C ARG A 60 -16.31 -4.20 3.78
N LYS A 61 -16.41 -5.39 4.39
CA LYS A 61 -17.62 -6.22 4.31
C LYS A 61 -18.87 -5.54 4.90
N GLU A 62 -18.65 -4.64 5.85
CA GLU A 62 -19.69 -3.81 6.49
C GLU A 62 -19.88 -2.46 5.77
N ARG A 63 -19.09 -2.16 4.72
CA ARG A 63 -18.96 -0.83 4.09
C ARG A 63 -18.78 0.30 5.11
N LYS A 64 -18.02 0.02 6.16
CA LYS A 64 -17.83 0.93 7.31
C LYS A 64 -16.53 1.72 7.19
N LEU A 65 -16.62 3.05 7.21
CA LEU A 65 -15.46 3.94 7.35
C LEU A 65 -14.84 3.76 8.74
N VAL A 66 -13.51 3.69 8.80
CA VAL A 66 -12.79 3.54 10.07
C VAL A 66 -11.90 4.74 10.35
N THR A 67 -11.91 5.19 11.59
CA THR A 67 -11.03 6.26 12.06
C THR A 67 -9.67 5.72 12.49
N VAL A 68 -8.68 6.62 12.64
CA VAL A 68 -7.36 6.26 13.16
C VAL A 68 -7.44 5.70 14.58
N ASP A 69 -8.38 6.21 15.40
CA ASP A 69 -8.57 5.74 16.77
C ASP A 69 -9.16 4.32 16.80
N GLU A 70 -10.15 4.00 15.96
CA GLU A 70 -10.68 2.64 15.82
C GLU A 70 -9.60 1.64 15.36
N ILE A 71 -8.76 2.04 14.39
CA ILE A 71 -7.62 1.24 13.96
C ILE A 71 -6.67 1.00 15.14
N ARG A 72 -6.32 2.06 15.89
CA ARG A 72 -5.42 1.95 17.04
C ARG A 72 -5.97 0.97 18.07
N ASP A 73 -7.26 1.04 18.37
CA ASP A 73 -7.88 0.22 19.40
C ASP A 73 -7.94 -1.26 18.98
N TYR A 74 -8.24 -1.55 17.71
CA TYR A 74 -8.09 -2.91 17.15
C TYR A 74 -6.65 -3.44 17.28
N LEU A 75 -5.64 -2.60 17.03
CA LEU A 75 -4.24 -3.02 17.05
C LEU A 75 -3.67 -3.21 18.46
N LYS A 76 -4.24 -2.57 19.49
CA LYS A 76 -3.84 -2.77 20.90
C LYS A 76 -4.09 -4.21 21.33
N GLU A 77 -5.19 -4.82 20.88
CA GLU A 77 -5.53 -6.22 21.18
C GLU A 77 -4.48 -7.21 20.63
N LYS A 78 -3.75 -6.81 19.58
CA LYS A 78 -2.68 -7.60 18.94
C LYS A 78 -1.31 -7.45 19.61
N LYS A 79 -1.20 -6.73 20.74
CA LYS A 79 0.05 -6.48 21.49
C LYS A 79 1.18 -5.87 20.64
N LEU A 80 0.83 -5.10 19.62
CA LEU A 80 1.79 -4.43 18.72
C LEU A 80 2.37 -3.17 19.39
N ARG A 81 3.64 -2.86 19.07
CA ARG A 81 4.33 -1.65 19.53
C ARG A 81 4.31 -0.54 18.48
N GLY A 82 4.53 0.70 18.91
CA GLY A 82 4.67 1.84 17.99
C GLY A 82 3.34 2.34 17.40
N LEU A 83 2.22 2.18 18.10
CA LEU A 83 0.88 2.57 17.65
C LEU A 83 0.58 4.06 17.84
N THR A 84 1.59 4.94 17.69
CA THR A 84 1.36 6.39 17.79
C THR A 84 0.47 6.86 16.62
N PRO A 85 -0.39 7.87 16.80
CA PRO A 85 -1.24 8.37 15.71
C PRO A 85 -0.44 8.78 14.47
N GLN A 86 0.77 9.33 14.65
CA GLN A 86 1.66 9.68 13.54
C GLN A 86 2.16 8.43 12.78
N ASN A 87 2.52 7.35 13.48
CA ASN A 87 2.94 6.11 12.83
C ASN A 87 1.79 5.46 12.07
N LEU A 88 0.59 5.42 12.65
CA LEU A 88 -0.62 4.92 11.97
C LEU A 88 -0.95 5.75 10.72
N ARG A 89 -0.90 7.09 10.82
CA ARG A 89 -1.08 7.97 9.65
C ARG A 89 -0.06 7.69 8.55
N ARG A 90 1.20 7.43 8.89
CA ARG A 90 2.23 7.02 7.93
C ARG A 90 1.92 5.70 7.24
N HIS A 91 1.46 4.69 7.98
CA HIS A 91 1.04 3.42 7.38
C HIS A 91 -0.16 3.60 6.46
N LEU A 92 -1.15 4.39 6.87
CA LEU A 92 -2.31 4.70 6.04
C LEU A 92 -1.93 5.49 4.79
N LYS A 93 -0.97 6.41 4.89
CA LYS A 93 -0.47 7.15 3.74
C LYS A 93 0.22 6.23 2.73
N LYS A 94 1.01 5.25 3.19
CA LYS A 94 1.57 4.22 2.29
C LYS A 94 0.50 3.43 1.54
N LEU A 95 -0.58 3.04 2.21
CA LEU A 95 -1.69 2.33 1.56
C LEU A 95 -2.40 3.22 0.53
N GLU A 96 -2.55 4.50 0.84
CA GLU A 96 -3.17 5.51 -0.03
C GLU A 96 -2.30 5.80 -1.26
N ASP A 97 -0.99 5.92 -1.08
CA ASP A 97 -0.02 6.18 -2.15
C ASP A 97 -0.01 5.06 -3.20
N ILE A 98 -0.33 3.82 -2.81
CA ILE A 98 -0.45 2.69 -3.72
C ILE A 98 -1.90 2.34 -4.08
N TYR A 99 -2.84 3.28 -3.90
CA TYR A 99 -4.25 3.14 -4.33
C TYR A 99 -5.05 2.01 -3.64
N LEU A 100 -4.59 1.46 -2.51
CA LEU A 100 -5.35 0.44 -1.78
C LEU A 100 -6.51 1.01 -0.94
N VAL A 101 -6.41 2.27 -0.52
CA VAL A 101 -7.37 2.91 0.39
C VAL A 101 -7.69 4.34 -0.06
N ASP A 102 -8.89 4.81 0.27
CA ASP A 102 -9.26 6.22 0.16
C ASP A 102 -9.53 6.81 1.55
N ARG A 103 -9.28 8.12 1.71
CA ARG A 103 -9.76 8.91 2.85
C ARG A 103 -11.08 9.57 2.51
N VAL A 104 -12.06 9.43 3.39
CA VAL A 104 -13.37 10.10 3.29
C VAL A 104 -13.65 10.79 4.63
N GLY A 105 -13.58 12.11 4.64
CA GLY A 105 -13.62 12.89 5.88
C GLY A 105 -12.47 12.52 6.82
N ASN A 106 -12.79 12.14 8.06
CA ASN A 106 -11.83 11.63 9.04
C ASN A 106 -11.65 10.09 8.98
N GLY A 107 -12.37 9.41 8.09
CA GLY A 107 -12.35 7.97 7.94
C GLY A 107 -11.44 7.49 6.81
N VAL A 108 -11.08 6.21 6.88
CA VAL A 108 -10.38 5.47 5.83
C VAL A 108 -11.22 4.24 5.47
N ARG A 109 -11.16 3.85 4.19
CA ARG A 109 -11.71 2.58 3.70
C ARG A 109 -10.79 1.96 2.66
N ILE A 110 -10.95 0.65 2.44
CA ILE A 110 -10.51 0.03 1.19
C ILE A 110 -11.12 0.82 0.03
N LYS A 111 -10.30 1.13 -0.99
CA LYS A 111 -10.70 1.99 -2.10
C LYS A 111 -12.03 1.52 -2.68
N GLU A 112 -13.01 2.42 -2.64
CA GLU A 112 -14.39 2.19 -3.08
C GLU A 112 -15.07 0.88 -2.62
N TRP A 113 -14.63 0.31 -1.50
CA TRP A 113 -15.07 -1.00 -1.01
C TRP A 113 -14.78 -2.19 -1.95
N MET A 114 -13.85 -2.04 -2.89
CA MET A 114 -13.54 -3.04 -3.91
C MET A 114 -12.95 -4.33 -3.34
N GLU A 115 -13.09 -5.41 -4.11
CA GLU A 115 -12.40 -6.67 -3.82
C GLU A 115 -10.90 -6.57 -4.15
N LEU A 116 -10.04 -7.27 -3.41
CA LEU A 116 -8.58 -7.18 -3.63
C LEU A 116 -8.17 -7.49 -5.09
N PRO A 117 -8.73 -8.52 -5.77
CA PRO A 117 -8.38 -8.78 -7.18
C PRO A 117 -8.77 -7.63 -8.11
N GLU A 118 -9.86 -6.92 -7.84
CA GLU A 118 -10.27 -5.74 -8.59
C GLU A 118 -9.33 -4.57 -8.33
N LEU A 119 -8.95 -4.34 -7.07
CA LEU A 119 -7.95 -3.32 -6.72
C LEU A 119 -6.58 -3.55 -7.33
N ILE A 120 -6.17 -4.82 -7.49
CA ILE A 120 -4.90 -5.11 -8.17
C ILE A 120 -4.95 -4.68 -9.64
N LYS A 121 -6.10 -4.82 -10.32
CA LYS A 121 -6.26 -4.32 -11.69
C LYS A 121 -6.22 -2.79 -11.73
N GLU A 122 -6.90 -2.13 -10.80
CA GLU A 122 -6.85 -0.66 -10.68
C GLU A 122 -5.42 -0.16 -10.42
N ILE A 123 -4.67 -0.83 -9.55
CA ILE A 123 -3.25 -0.51 -9.30
C ILE A 123 -2.43 -0.69 -10.58
N GLU A 124 -2.67 -1.75 -11.35
CA GLU A 124 -2.00 -1.96 -12.63
C GLU A 124 -2.31 -0.82 -13.61
N GLU A 125 -3.58 -0.49 -13.80
CA GLU A 125 -4.05 0.52 -14.75
C GLU A 125 -3.61 1.96 -14.39
N TYR A 126 -3.70 2.34 -13.11
CA TYR A 126 -3.46 3.72 -12.69
C TYR A 126 -2.05 3.99 -12.16
N LEU A 127 -1.30 2.96 -11.76
CA LEU A 127 0.08 3.12 -11.28
C LEU A 127 1.10 2.44 -12.19
N VAL A 128 0.95 1.13 -12.41
CA VAL A 128 2.02 0.34 -13.05
C VAL A 128 2.19 0.71 -14.52
N ILE A 129 1.10 0.72 -15.29
CA ILE A 129 1.14 1.05 -16.72
C ILE A 129 1.66 2.48 -16.94
N PRO A 130 1.18 3.52 -16.24
CA PRO A 130 1.73 4.88 -16.40
C PRO A 130 3.21 5.00 -16.03
N ILE A 131 3.66 4.32 -14.97
CA ILE A 131 5.08 4.30 -14.59
C ILE A 131 5.91 3.66 -15.71
N PHE A 132 5.46 2.52 -16.23
CA PHE A 132 6.16 1.80 -17.29
C PHE A 132 6.22 2.62 -18.59
N ASN A 133 5.10 3.21 -19.01
CA ASN A 133 5.03 4.09 -20.18
C ASN A 133 6.02 5.27 -20.06
N ARG A 134 6.13 5.87 -18.87
CA ARG A 134 7.10 6.96 -18.63
C ARG A 134 8.55 6.48 -18.78
N ILE A 135 8.86 5.28 -18.28
CA ILE A 135 10.19 4.68 -18.43
C ILE A 135 10.48 4.42 -19.92
N GLU A 136 9.51 3.92 -20.69
CA GLU A 136 9.65 3.74 -22.13
C GLU A 136 9.92 5.06 -22.86
N GLU A 137 9.20 6.14 -22.52
CA GLU A 137 9.46 7.47 -23.10
C GLU A 137 10.91 7.91 -22.88
N TYR A 138 11.44 7.73 -21.67
CA TYR A 138 12.85 8.02 -21.37
C TYR A 138 13.79 7.12 -22.18
N ALA A 139 13.50 5.81 -22.27
CA ALA A 139 14.32 4.89 -23.04
C ALA A 139 14.39 5.29 -24.52
N ARG A 140 13.25 5.64 -25.15
CA ARG A 140 13.22 6.15 -26.52
C ARG A 140 14.02 7.44 -26.67
N ARG A 141 13.87 8.38 -25.73
CA ARG A 141 14.60 9.65 -25.76
C ARG A 141 16.12 9.45 -25.65
N ILE A 142 16.56 8.43 -24.92
CA ILE A 142 17.98 8.05 -24.83
C ILE A 142 18.47 7.56 -26.19
N GLU A 143 17.76 6.61 -26.83
CA GLU A 143 18.09 6.12 -28.17
C GLU A 143 18.13 7.24 -29.22
N ASP A 144 17.20 8.19 -29.18
CA ASP A 144 17.19 9.35 -30.09
C ASP A 144 18.36 10.34 -29.84
N SER A 145 19.08 10.20 -28.74
CA SER A 145 20.14 11.14 -28.31
C SER A 145 21.56 10.58 -28.46
N ILE A 146 21.72 9.32 -28.85
CA ILE A 146 23.00 8.65 -29.11
C ILE A 146 23.17 8.33 -30.59
#